data_AF-A0A059XZ90-F1
#
_entry.id   AF-A0A059XZ90-F1
#
_cell.length_a   1.000
_cell.length_b   1.000
_cell.length_c   1.000
_cell.angle_alpha   90.00
_cell.angle_beta   90.00
_cell.angle_gamma   90.00
#
_symmetry.space_group_name_H-M   'P 1'
#
loop_
_entity.id
_entity.type
_entity.pdbx_description
1 polymer ?
#
loop_
_entity_poly.entity_id
_entity_poly.type
_entity_poly.pdbx_seq_one_letter_code
_entity_poly.pdbx_strand_id
1 'polypeptide(L)'
;MSMRREDNNTIVLSGNVVNDEYYVKEFKSNKDTDGKLLKLKLHSTSGNKHNYFDIALWNANAQFILEKVKKNDLIEIIGHLESGSYSKDNEKVYFLSIVADKVKIIQTAYEAELEEKREIIKHANTSSYSAVDVPTAEFLIED
;
A
#
# COMPACT_ATOMS: atom_id res chain seq x y z
N MET A 1 -12.32 40.86 -2.63
CA MET A 1 -11.61 39.59 -2.90
C MET A 1 -12.64 38.57 -3.32
N SER A 2 -12.58 38.09 -4.56
CA SER A 2 -13.43 36.97 -5.00
C SER A 2 -12.86 35.69 -4.40
N MET A 3 -13.62 35.04 -3.53
CA MET A 3 -13.28 33.76 -2.92
C MET A 3 -13.37 32.72 -4.04
N ARG A 4 -12.23 32.36 -4.63
CA ARG A 4 -12.17 31.25 -5.60
C ARG A 4 -12.68 30.01 -4.90
N ARG A 5 -13.71 29.38 -5.48
CA ARG A 5 -14.14 28.04 -5.08
C ARG A 5 -12.93 27.12 -5.25
N GLU A 6 -12.46 26.52 -4.16
CA GLU A 6 -11.48 25.44 -4.23
C GLU A 6 -12.26 24.17 -4.55
N ASP A 7 -12.06 23.65 -5.76
CA ASP A 7 -12.61 22.36 -6.13
C ASP A 7 -11.81 21.25 -5.45
N ASN A 8 -12.51 20.30 -4.84
CA ASN A 8 -11.88 19.21 -4.10
C ASN A 8 -11.48 18.08 -5.07
N ASN A 9 -10.18 17.78 -5.11
CA ASN A 9 -9.61 16.64 -5.81
C ASN A 9 -8.73 15.89 -4.82
N THR A 10 -9.32 14.93 -4.11
CA THR A 10 -8.62 14.11 -3.12
C THR A 10 -8.82 12.64 -3.43
N ILE A 11 -7.73 11.88 -3.42
CA ILE A 11 -7.70 10.42 -3.44
C ILE A 11 -7.12 9.94 -2.12
N VAL A 12 -7.80 8.96 -1.51
CA VAL A 12 -7.23 8.11 -0.46
C VAL A 12 -7.23 6.70 -0.99
N LEU A 13 -6.06 6.05 -0.99
CA LEU A 13 -5.89 4.72 -1.54
C LEU A 13 -4.94 3.90 -0.70
N SER A 14 -5.36 2.69 -0.33
CA SER A 14 -4.54 1.72 0.38
C SER A 14 -4.31 0.49 -0.49
N GLY A 15 -3.06 0.02 -0.50
CA GLY A 15 -2.66 -1.13 -1.29
C GLY A 15 -1.26 -1.62 -0.95
N ASN A 16 -0.98 -2.85 -1.36
CA ASN A 16 0.33 -3.47 -1.18
C ASN A 16 1.28 -2.99 -2.27
N VAL A 17 2.52 -2.71 -1.88
CA VAL A 17 3.59 -2.35 -2.81
C VAL A 17 3.96 -3.56 -3.66
N VAL A 18 3.85 -3.42 -4.99
CA VAL A 18 4.02 -4.55 -5.92
C VAL A 18 5.48 -4.99 -6.03
N ASN A 19 6.40 -4.04 -6.03
CA ASN A 19 7.84 -4.25 -6.11
C ASN A 19 8.59 -3.09 -5.46
N ASP A 20 9.85 -3.32 -5.14
CA ASP A 20 10.80 -2.34 -4.61
C ASP A 20 11.79 -1.81 -5.67
N GLU A 21 11.67 -2.29 -6.91
CA GLU A 21 12.35 -1.75 -8.10
C GLU A 21 11.57 -0.55 -8.65
N TYR A 22 11.75 0.61 -8.03
CA TYR A 22 11.04 1.82 -8.42
C TYR A 22 11.70 2.52 -9.62
N TYR A 23 10.88 3.14 -10.47
CA TYR A 23 11.40 4.15 -11.40
C TYR A 23 11.74 5.40 -10.61
N VAL A 24 13.03 5.78 -10.60
CA VAL A 24 13.52 6.98 -9.91
C VAL A 24 14.17 7.91 -10.94
N LYS A 25 13.80 9.19 -10.88
CA LYS A 25 14.44 10.25 -11.66
C LYS A 25 14.78 11.42 -10.77
N GLU A 26 16.05 11.81 -10.79
CA GLU A 26 16.53 13.00 -10.13
C GLU A 26 16.67 14.14 -11.14
N PHE A 27 16.35 15.35 -10.70
CA PHE A 27 16.36 16.56 -11.51
C PHE A 27 17.21 17.60 -10.79
N LYS A 28 18.17 18.19 -11.50
CA LYS A 28 18.84 19.38 -10.98
C LYS A 28 17.93 20.58 -11.14
N SER A 29 17.63 21.23 -10.03
CA SER A 29 16.88 22.49 -10.05
C SER A 29 17.85 23.66 -10.01
N ASN A 30 17.55 24.71 -10.79
CA ASN A 30 18.29 25.97 -10.72
C ASN A 30 17.94 26.82 -9.47
N LYS A 31 17.05 26.33 -8.59
CA LYS A 31 16.52 27.06 -7.42
C LYS A 31 16.74 26.31 -6.10
N ASP A 32 17.98 25.90 -5.82
CA ASP A 32 18.49 25.42 -4.52
C ASP A 32 18.04 24.04 -3.97
N THR A 33 17.13 23.31 -4.62
CA THR A 33 16.88 21.90 -4.25
C THR A 33 16.70 20.99 -5.46
N ASP A 34 17.56 19.98 -5.56
CA ASP A 34 17.39 18.88 -6.51
C ASP A 34 16.02 18.23 -6.30
N GLY A 35 15.29 18.03 -7.39
CA GLY A 35 14.01 17.35 -7.40
C GLY A 35 14.18 15.85 -7.52
N LYS A 36 13.30 15.08 -6.89
CA LYS A 36 13.24 13.62 -7.04
C LYS A 36 11.83 13.19 -7.38
N LEU A 37 11.68 12.40 -8.44
CA LEU A 37 10.45 11.69 -8.78
C LEU A 37 10.67 10.20 -8.56
N LEU A 38 9.72 9.58 -7.88
CA LEU A 38 9.62 8.14 -7.78
C LEU A 38 8.25 7.69 -8.27
N LYS A 39 8.20 6.64 -9.10
CA LYS A 39 6.96 5.97 -9.47
C LYS A 39 6.95 4.56 -8.90
N LEU A 40 5.90 4.25 -8.16
CA LEU A 40 5.64 2.91 -7.62
C LEU A 40 4.25 2.44 -8.01
N LYS A 41 4.03 1.13 -7.94
CA LYS A 41 2.74 0.51 -8.24
C LYS A 41 2.14 -0.08 -6.97
N LEU A 42 0.88 0.27 -6.71
CA LEU A 42 0.09 -0.32 -5.62
C LEU A 42 -0.92 -1.32 -6.17
N HIS A 43 -0.93 -2.49 -5.56
CA HIS A 43 -1.98 -3.49 -5.75
C HIS A 43 -3.04 -3.32 -4.68
N SER A 44 -4.29 -3.18 -5.10
CA SER A 44 -5.44 -3.11 -4.21
C SER A 44 -6.51 -4.08 -4.68
N THR A 45 -7.16 -4.75 -3.73
CA THR A 45 -8.26 -5.66 -3.98
C THR A 45 -9.57 -5.01 -3.59
N SER A 46 -10.56 -5.11 -4.48
CA SER A 46 -11.92 -4.64 -4.22
C SER A 46 -12.90 -5.74 -4.62
N GLY A 47 -13.38 -6.50 -3.64
CA GLY A 47 -14.06 -7.77 -3.89
C GLY A 47 -13.13 -8.75 -4.61
N ASN A 48 -13.60 -9.33 -5.71
CA ASN A 48 -12.82 -10.29 -6.52
C ASN A 48 -11.94 -9.64 -7.60
N LYS A 49 -11.82 -8.30 -7.61
CA LYS A 49 -11.05 -7.57 -8.63
C LYS A 49 -9.70 -7.13 -8.08
N HIS A 50 -8.65 -7.40 -8.86
CA HIS A 50 -7.30 -6.92 -8.61
C HIS A 50 -7.08 -5.65 -9.43
N ASN A 51 -6.76 -4.56 -8.76
CA ASN A 51 -6.46 -3.28 -9.40
C ASN A 51 -5.00 -2.89 -9.12
N TYR A 52 -4.37 -2.28 -10.12
CA TYR A 52 -3.00 -1.81 -10.03
C TYR A 52 -2.95 -0.33 -10.37
N PHE A 53 -2.41 0.46 -9.46
CA PHE A 53 -2.38 1.91 -9.58
C PHE A 53 -0.94 2.41 -9.63
N ASP A 54 -0.63 3.24 -10.64
CA ASP A 54 0.64 3.95 -10.71
C ASP A 54 0.57 5.22 -9.88
N ILE A 55 1.45 5.30 -8.89
CA ILE A 55 1.54 6.42 -7.95
C ILE A 55 2.85 7.17 -8.22
N ALA A 56 2.75 8.48 -8.42
CA ALA A 56 3.89 9.38 -8.53
C ALA A 56 4.13 10.07 -7.18
N LEU A 57 5.37 10.07 -6.72
CA LEU A 57 5.80 10.73 -5.49
C LEU A 57 6.96 11.66 -5.76
N TRP A 58 6.93 12.80 -5.09
CA TRP A 58 7.96 13.83 -5.23
C TRP A 58 8.77 13.99 -3.95
N ASN A 59 10.06 14.28 -4.12
CA ASN A 59 10.97 14.78 -3.09
C ASN A 59 10.93 13.96 -1.79
N ALA A 60 10.47 14.54 -0.69
CA ALA A 60 10.44 13.89 0.63
C ALA A 60 9.62 12.59 0.62
N ASN A 61 8.49 12.54 -0.09
CA ASN A 61 7.69 11.32 -0.20
C ASN A 61 8.42 10.24 -1.01
N ALA A 62 9.11 10.63 -2.09
CA ALA A 62 9.94 9.71 -2.86
C ALA A 62 11.09 9.13 -2.00
N GLN A 63 11.76 9.98 -1.22
CA GLN A 63 12.83 9.56 -0.33
C GLN A 63 12.32 8.65 0.80
N PHE A 64 11.15 8.97 1.38
CA PHE A 64 10.51 8.14 2.39
C PHE A 64 10.24 6.71 1.88
N ILE A 65 9.69 6.58 0.68
CA ILE A 65 9.45 5.27 0.05
C ILE A 65 10.76 4.49 -0.09
N LEU A 66 11.82 5.11 -0.63
CA LEU A 66 13.12 4.45 -0.84
C LEU A 66 13.74 3.92 0.44
N GLU A 67 13.58 4.64 1.55
CA GLU A 67 14.22 4.30 2.81
C GLU A 67 13.42 3.32 3.67
N LYS A 68 12.09 3.40 3.61
CA LYS A 68 11.23 2.78 4.63
C LYS A 68 10.29 1.73 4.09
N VAL A 69 10.04 1.70 2.78
CA VAL A 69 8.98 0.87 2.19
C VAL A 69 9.59 -0.22 1.32
N LYS A 70 9.19 -1.46 1.58
CA LYS A 70 9.59 -2.66 0.87
C LYS A 70 8.43 -3.26 0.08
N LYS A 71 8.76 -4.17 -0.83
CA LYS A 71 7.77 -5.01 -1.51
C LYS A 71 6.82 -5.66 -0.49
N ASN A 72 5.55 -5.74 -0.86
CA ASN A 72 4.42 -6.26 -0.10
C ASN A 72 4.00 -5.45 1.14
N ASP A 73 4.71 -4.39 1.53
CA ASP A 73 4.21 -3.49 2.57
C ASP A 73 2.83 -2.92 2.17
N LEU A 74 1.90 -2.89 3.10
CA LEU A 74 0.61 -2.23 2.95
C LEU A 74 0.78 -0.75 3.30
N ILE A 75 0.59 0.12 2.32
CA ILE A 75 0.67 1.56 2.50
C ILE A 75 -0.65 2.23 2.13
N GLU A 76 -0.90 3.38 2.76
CA GLU A 76 -1.97 4.30 2.42
C GLU A 76 -1.36 5.58 1.85
N ILE A 77 -1.93 6.07 0.76
CA ILE A 77 -1.59 7.35 0.16
C ILE A 77 -2.78 8.29 0.25
N ILE A 78 -2.49 9.57 0.54
CA ILE A 78 -3.42 10.67 0.37
C ILE A 78 -2.82 11.57 -0.71
N GLY A 79 -3.59 11.84 -1.74
CA GLY A 79 -3.10 12.51 -2.94
C GLY A 79 -4.22 13.10 -3.77
N HIS A 80 -3.93 13.32 -5.05
CA HIS A 80 -4.88 13.88 -6.01
C HIS A 80 -4.67 13.29 -7.40
N LEU A 81 -5.68 13.40 -8.27
CA LEU A 81 -5.53 13.08 -9.69
C LEU A 81 -4.89 14.25 -10.42
N GLU A 82 -3.84 13.96 -11.17
CA GLU A 82 -3.26 14.90 -12.12
C GLU A 82 -3.46 14.37 -13.53
N SER A 83 -4.18 15.13 -14.36
CA SER A 83 -4.25 14.87 -15.80
C SER A 83 -3.44 15.89 -16.55
N GLY A 84 -2.72 15.47 -17.57
CA GLY A 84 -1.95 16.36 -18.42
C GLY A 84 -1.72 15.80 -19.80
N SER A 85 -0.87 16.49 -20.56
CA SER A 85 -0.43 16.00 -21.85
C SER A 85 0.98 16.46 -22.17
N TYR A 86 1.73 15.66 -22.90
CA TYR A 86 3.03 16.02 -23.44
C TYR A 86 3.15 15.61 -24.91
N SER A 87 4.03 16.28 -25.64
CA SER A 87 4.34 15.90 -27.02
C SER A 87 5.47 14.87 -27.02
N LYS A 88 5.27 13.76 -27.72
CA LYS A 88 6.29 12.75 -27.97
C LYS A 88 6.14 12.31 -29.42
N ASP A 89 7.24 12.31 -30.18
CA ASP A 89 7.24 11.87 -31.58
C ASP A 89 6.20 12.60 -32.46
N ASN A 90 6.03 13.92 -32.26
CA ASN A 90 5.00 14.78 -32.88
C ASN A 90 3.53 14.40 -32.56
N GLU A 91 3.29 13.46 -31.66
CA GLU A 91 1.95 13.12 -31.17
C GLU A 91 1.72 13.68 -29.76
N LYS A 92 0.48 14.11 -29.49
CA LYS A 92 0.06 14.58 -28.17
C LYS A 92 -0.40 13.39 -27.33
N VAL A 93 0.37 13.04 -26.31
CA VAL A 93 0.07 11.96 -25.37
C VAL A 93 -0.63 12.55 -24.16
N TYR A 94 -1.82 12.06 -23.83
CA TYR A 94 -2.54 12.40 -22.60
C TYR A 94 -2.21 11.40 -21.50
N PHE A 95 -2.12 11.87 -20.26
CA PHE A 95 -1.92 11.01 -19.10
C PHE A 95 -2.87 11.39 -17.97
N LEU A 96 -3.13 10.41 -17.11
CA LEU A 96 -3.78 10.55 -15.82
C LEU A 96 -2.89 9.84 -14.80
N SER A 97 -2.50 10.54 -13.73
CA SER A 97 -1.61 10.01 -12.69
C SER A 97 -2.20 10.30 -11.32
N ILE A 98 -1.98 9.40 -10.37
CA ILE A 98 -2.21 9.69 -8.95
C ILE A 98 -0.90 10.27 -8.42
N VAL A 99 -0.94 11.47 -7.86
CA VAL A 99 0.20 12.12 -7.19
C VAL A 99 -0.01 12.03 -5.69
N ALA A 100 0.94 11.43 -4.97
CA ALA A 100 0.84 11.27 -3.51
C ALA A 100 1.42 12.48 -2.78
N ASP A 101 0.58 13.14 -2.00
CA ASP A 101 0.94 14.25 -1.13
C ASP A 101 1.40 13.78 0.25
N LYS A 102 0.85 12.65 0.72
CA LYS A 102 1.24 11.99 1.96
C LYS A 102 1.24 10.47 1.80
N VAL A 103 2.13 9.81 2.53
CA VAL A 103 2.23 8.35 2.58
C VAL A 103 2.27 7.89 4.04
N LYS A 104 1.58 6.80 4.33
CA LYS A 104 1.60 6.13 5.63
C LYS A 104 1.80 4.64 5.44
N ILE A 105 2.72 4.04 6.20
CA ILE A 105 2.82 2.58 6.30
C ILE A 105 1.72 2.12 7.26
N ILE A 106 0.88 1.21 6.79
CA ILE A 106 -0.23 0.62 7.57
C ILE A 106 0.23 -0.68 8.21
N GLN A 107 0.94 -1.53 7.44
CA GLN A 107 1.49 -2.79 7.89
C GLN A 107 2.70 -3.14 7.04
N THR A 108 3.77 -3.61 7.66
CA THR A 108 4.93 -4.13 6.95
C THR A 108 4.73 -5.59 6.53
N ALA A 109 5.42 -6.03 5.48
CA ALA A 109 5.39 -7.42 5.04
C ALA A 109 5.81 -8.40 6.16
N TYR A 110 6.74 -7.97 7.02
CA TYR A 110 7.19 -8.75 8.18
C TYR A 110 6.09 -8.91 9.23
N GLU A 111 5.37 -7.83 9.55
CA GLU A 111 4.24 -7.88 10.48
C GLU A 111 3.11 -8.77 9.95
N ALA A 112 2.84 -8.73 8.64
CA ALA A 112 1.85 -9.60 7.99
C ALA A 112 2.25 -11.08 8.11
N GLU A 113 3.50 -11.42 7.81
CA GLU A 113 4.01 -12.80 7.93
C GLU A 113 3.96 -13.33 9.37
N LEU A 114 4.31 -12.49 10.35
CA LEU A 114 4.23 -12.85 11.76
C LEU A 114 2.79 -13.14 12.20
N GLU A 115 1.83 -12.33 11.76
CA GLU A 115 0.43 -12.52 12.11
C GLU A 115 -0.13 -13.80 11.49
N GLU A 116 0.20 -14.08 10.23
CA GLU A 116 -0.18 -15.34 9.56
C GLU A 116 0.35 -16.56 10.31
N LYS A 117 1.64 -16.55 10.71
CA LYS A 117 2.23 -17.63 11.52
C LYS A 117 1.53 -17.82 12.85
N ARG A 118 1.15 -16.73 13.52
CA ARG A 118 0.42 -16.79 14.80
C ARG A 118 -0.96 -17.39 14.63
N GLU A 119 -1.68 -17.02 13.59
CA GLU A 119 -3.01 -17.57 13.30
C GLU A 119 -2.97 -19.07 12.98
N ILE A 120 -1.96 -19.52 12.23
CA ILE A 120 -1.74 -20.96 11.96
C ILE A 120 -1.54 -21.73 13.27
N ILE A 121 -0.70 -21.22 14.18
CA ILE A 121 -0.43 -21.86 15.48
C ILE A 121 -1.70 -21.90 16.35
N LYS A 122 -2.49 -20.82 16.39
CA LYS A 122 -3.76 -20.79 17.14
C LYS A 122 -4.74 -21.84 16.63
N HIS A 123 -4.89 -21.97 15.30
CA HIS A 123 -5.77 -22.96 14.70
C HIS A 123 -5.30 -24.39 14.96
N ALA A 124 -3.99 -24.66 14.84
CA ALA A 124 -3.41 -25.96 15.13
C ALA A 124 -3.64 -26.39 16.59
N ASN A 125 -3.47 -25.47 17.54
CA ASN A 125 -3.71 -25.75 18.96
C ASN A 125 -5.20 -25.94 19.27
N THR A 126 -6.09 -25.16 18.65
CA THR A 126 -7.55 -25.33 18.85
C THR A 126 -8.02 -26.71 18.35
N SER A 127 -7.46 -27.18 17.24
CA SER A 127 -7.83 -28.46 16.64
C SER A 127 -7.29 -29.70 17.38
N SER A 128 -6.26 -29.55 18.21
CA SER A 128 -5.73 -30.65 19.04
C SER A 128 -6.51 -30.82 20.36
N TYR A 129 -7.13 -29.76 20.88
CA TYR A 129 -8.00 -29.84 22.07
C TYR A 129 -9.39 -30.43 21.79
N SER A 130 -9.90 -30.34 20.55
CA SER A 130 -11.20 -30.93 20.19
C SER A 130 -11.17 -32.44 19.92
N ALA A 131 -9.97 -33.05 19.89
CA ALA A 131 -9.79 -34.49 19.67
C ALA A 131 -9.52 -35.26 20.98
N VAL A 132 -9.48 -34.57 22.13
CA VAL A 132 -9.44 -35.23 23.43
C VAL A 132 -10.90 -35.45 23.82
N ASP A 133 -11.42 -36.65 23.54
CA ASP A 133 -12.67 -37.13 24.13
C ASP A 133 -12.49 -37.06 25.65
N VAL A 134 -12.99 -35.99 26.26
CA VAL A 134 -13.07 -35.87 27.71
C VAL A 134 -14.01 -36.98 28.14
N PRO A 135 -13.56 -37.98 28.93
CA PRO A 135 -14.46 -39.00 29.42
C PRO A 135 -15.52 -38.28 30.25
N THR A 136 -16.78 -38.34 29.82
CA THR A 136 -17.90 -37.90 30.64
C THR A 136 -17.79 -38.62 31.98
N ALA A 137 -17.89 -37.88 33.09
CA ALA A 137 -17.74 -38.38 34.46
C ALA A 137 -18.86 -39.35 34.90
N GLU A 138 -19.46 -40.09 33.98
CA GLU A 138 -20.56 -41.04 34.19
C GLU A 138 -20.08 -42.49 34.38
N PHE A 139 -18.75 -42.74 34.42
CA PHE A 139 -18.19 -44.09 34.60
C PHE A 139 -17.48 -44.34 35.95
N LEU A 140 -17.70 -43.51 36.98
CA LEU A 140 -17.10 -43.68 38.31
C LEU A 140 -18.09 -43.88 39.44
N ILE A 141 -19.23 -44.52 39.17
CA ILE A 141 -20.07 -45.09 40.23
C ILE A 141 -20.18 -46.58 39.95
N GLU A 142 -19.21 -47.34 40.49
CA GLU A 142 -19.41 -48.75 40.80
C GLU A 142 -20.44 -48.85 41.93
N ASP A 143 -21.48 -49.66 41.71
CA ASP A 143 -22.08 -50.60 42.67
C ASP A 143 -22.95 -51.61 41.91
#